data_AF-A0A6P1ZGR2-F1
#
_entry.id   AF-A0A6P1ZGR2-F1
#
_cell.length_a   1.000
_cell.length_b   1.000
_cell.length_c   1.000
_cell.angle_alpha   90.00
_cell.angle_beta   90.00
_cell.angle_gamma   90.00
#
_symmetry.space_group_name_H-M   'P 1'
#
loop_
_entity.id
_entity.type
_entity.pdbx_description
1 polymer ?
#
loop_
_entity_poly.entity_id
_entity_poly.type
_entity_poly.pdbx_seq_one_letter_code
_entity_poly.pdbx_strand_id
1 'polypeptide(L)'
;MRYFYSALAALCLVLLATTAWAHRVNVFAWVEGTDVHMESEFSRGNPVREGGVEVHDASTGDVLLTGTTNETGESVFAIPESALKNPIDLEIVVNAGEGHRSSWTVRAKEYAGVAAPATESTAETAAEAGQAESAAPAAASGSTGAAQAPAAVEALEVALEAKLEAALDKKLDEKISPLVRAVNRMEMDAGPKMSDIFGGIGYLFGLAGLLAYAKSRKKQ
;
A
#
# COMPACT_ATOMS: atom_id res chain seq x y z
N MET A 1 -15.51 35.75 40.77
CA MET A 1 -14.58 36.47 39.88
C MET A 1 -13.41 35.61 39.40
N ARG A 2 -12.54 35.06 40.26
CA ARG A 2 -11.38 34.22 39.81
C ARG A 2 -11.77 33.09 38.84
N TYR A 3 -12.77 32.28 39.16
CA TYR A 3 -13.20 31.18 38.29
C TYR A 3 -13.84 31.62 36.96
N PHE A 4 -14.39 32.84 36.90
CA PHE A 4 -14.99 33.38 35.68
C PHE A 4 -13.90 33.75 34.66
N TYR A 5 -12.83 34.41 35.10
CA TYR A 5 -11.68 34.71 34.25
C TYR A 5 -10.93 33.43 33.83
N SER A 6 -10.83 32.43 34.72
CA SER A 6 -10.24 31.12 34.37
C SER A 6 -11.08 30.37 33.32
N ALA A 7 -12.40 30.37 33.45
CA ALA A 7 -13.30 29.74 32.48
C ALA A 7 -13.29 30.48 31.13
N LEU A 8 -13.26 31.82 31.16
CA LEU A 8 -13.18 32.65 29.94
C LEU A 8 -11.83 32.46 29.23
N ALA A 9 -10.72 32.38 29.97
CA ALA A 9 -9.41 32.11 29.42
C ALA A 9 -9.31 30.70 28.80
N ALA A 10 -9.87 29.68 29.47
CA ALA A 10 -9.95 28.32 28.93
C ALA A 10 -10.81 28.25 27.67
N LEU A 11 -11.96 28.95 27.64
CA LEU A 11 -12.83 29.04 26.47
C LEU A 11 -12.14 29.75 25.30
N CYS A 12 -11.45 30.87 25.55
CA CYS A 12 -10.62 31.52 24.53
C CYS A 12 -9.53 30.57 24.01
N LEU A 13 -8.82 29.84 24.87
CA LEU A 13 -7.77 28.91 24.44
C LEU A 13 -8.31 27.81 23.50
N VAL A 14 -9.52 27.31 23.78
CA VAL A 14 -10.20 26.33 22.91
C VAL A 14 -10.63 26.95 21.58
N LEU A 15 -11.08 28.21 21.58
CA LEU A 15 -11.47 28.94 20.36
C LEU A 15 -10.27 29.36 19.49
N LEU A 16 -9.08 29.48 20.08
CA LEU A 16 -7.81 29.74 19.39
C LEU A 16 -7.14 28.47 18.85
N ALA A 17 -7.68 27.28 19.14
CA ALA A 17 -7.20 26.04 18.53
C ALA A 17 -7.58 26.03 17.04
N THR A 18 -6.67 26.51 16.20
CA THR A 18 -6.82 26.41 14.74
C THR A 18 -6.68 24.94 14.34
N THR A 19 -7.56 24.49 13.46
CA THR A 19 -7.38 23.20 12.79
C THR A 19 -6.15 23.35 11.89
N ALA A 20 -5.06 22.64 12.19
CA ALA A 20 -3.98 22.48 11.24
C ALA A 20 -4.52 21.67 10.06
N TRP A 21 -4.73 22.32 8.92
CA TRP A 21 -5.03 21.64 7.66
C TRP A 21 -3.73 21.02 7.14
N ALA A 22 -3.28 19.96 7.80
CA ALA A 22 -2.24 19.12 7.24
C ALA A 22 -2.83 18.48 5.96
N HIS A 23 -2.15 18.68 4.83
CA HIS A 23 -2.51 17.99 3.60
C HIS A 23 -2.40 16.48 3.85
N ARG A 24 -3.44 15.70 3.56
CA ARG A 24 -3.38 14.25 3.81
C ARG A 24 -2.47 13.61 2.75
N VAL A 25 -1.62 12.70 3.19
CA VAL A 25 -0.93 11.75 2.31
C VAL A 25 -1.80 10.51 2.17
N ASN A 26 -2.02 10.07 0.95
CA ASN A 26 -2.67 8.82 0.62
C ASN A 26 -1.58 7.81 0.28
N VAL A 27 -1.67 6.60 0.84
CA VAL A 27 -0.75 5.50 0.58
C VAL A 27 -1.61 4.31 0.19
N PHE A 28 -1.34 3.74 -0.97
CA PHE A 28 -2.00 2.54 -1.43
C PHE A 28 -0.94 1.48 -1.72
N ALA A 29 -1.13 0.27 -1.21
CA ALA A 29 -0.24 -0.84 -1.50
C ALA A 29 -1.01 -2.12 -1.79
N TRP A 30 -0.43 -2.95 -2.66
CA TRP A 30 -0.99 -4.24 -3.07
C TRP A 30 0.14 -5.25 -3.29
N VAL A 31 -0.22 -6.52 -3.23
CA VAL A 31 0.69 -7.63 -3.50
C VAL A 31 0.59 -7.99 -4.97
N GLU A 32 1.73 -8.06 -5.65
CA GLU A 32 1.84 -8.52 -7.04
C GLU A 32 3.01 -9.53 -7.11
N GLY A 33 2.68 -10.80 -7.35
CA GLY A 33 3.68 -11.87 -7.31
C GLY A 33 4.37 -11.97 -5.93
N THR A 34 5.68 -11.78 -5.89
CA THR A 34 6.53 -11.84 -4.68
C THR A 34 6.78 -10.49 -4.02
N ASP A 35 6.28 -9.43 -4.64
CA ASP A 35 6.59 -8.07 -4.29
C ASP A 35 5.34 -7.33 -3.81
N VAL A 36 5.56 -6.34 -2.96
CA VAL A 36 4.55 -5.37 -2.59
C VAL A 36 4.82 -4.11 -3.37
N HIS A 37 3.83 -3.70 -4.16
CA HIS A 37 3.82 -2.45 -4.88
C HIS A 37 3.09 -1.42 -4.04
N MET A 38 3.61 -0.20 -4.00
CA MET A 38 3.02 0.90 -3.27
C MET A 38 3.07 2.18 -4.10
N GLU A 39 2.00 2.97 -4.04
CA GLU A 39 1.92 4.32 -4.56
C GLU A 39 1.52 5.29 -3.44
N SER A 40 2.05 6.50 -3.51
CA SER A 40 1.78 7.55 -2.53
C SER A 40 1.63 8.93 -3.18
N GLU A 41 0.57 9.62 -2.78
CA GLU A 41 0.20 10.92 -3.31
C GLU A 41 -0.36 11.82 -2.21
N PHE A 42 -0.19 13.13 -2.37
CA PHE A 42 -0.91 14.12 -1.57
C PHE A 42 -2.38 14.17 -2.03
N SER A 43 -3.30 14.65 -1.18
CA SER A 43 -4.75 14.72 -1.51
C SER A 43 -5.11 15.51 -2.77
N ARG A 44 -4.16 16.28 -3.32
CA ARG A 44 -4.33 17.03 -4.58
C ARG A 44 -3.85 16.25 -5.82
N GLY A 45 -3.45 14.99 -5.66
CA GLY A 45 -2.95 14.10 -6.72
C GLY A 45 -1.47 14.27 -7.07
N ASN A 46 -0.74 15.13 -6.35
CA ASN A 46 0.71 15.24 -6.55
C ASN A 46 1.40 14.03 -5.91
N PRO A 47 2.37 13.38 -6.57
CA PRO A 47 3.10 12.26 -5.98
C PRO A 47 3.96 12.71 -4.80
N VAL A 48 4.13 11.84 -3.81
CA VAL A 48 5.12 12.02 -2.75
C VAL A 48 6.48 11.57 -3.29
N ARG A 49 7.37 12.51 -3.58
CA ARG A 49 8.71 12.21 -4.11
C ARG A 49 9.73 12.15 -2.98
N GLU A 50 10.65 11.19 -3.05
CA GLU A 50 11.70 10.99 -2.04
C GLU A 50 11.14 10.85 -0.61
N GLY A 51 9.90 10.37 -0.49
CA GLY A 51 9.25 10.11 0.80
C GLY A 51 9.86 8.88 1.44
N GLY A 52 10.14 8.95 2.74
CA GLY A 52 10.66 7.80 3.50
C GLY A 52 9.60 6.73 3.63
N VAL A 53 9.93 5.50 3.30
CA VAL A 53 9.06 4.32 3.41
C VAL A 53 9.62 3.39 4.48
N GLU A 54 8.77 2.96 5.39
CA GLU A 54 9.11 1.93 6.38
C GLU A 54 8.04 0.85 6.37
N VAL A 55 8.45 -0.42 6.39
CA VAL A 55 7.57 -1.58 6.46
C VAL A 55 7.74 -2.20 7.83
N HIS A 56 6.67 -2.25 8.60
CA HIS A 56 6.67 -2.69 9.98
C HIS A 56 5.89 -4.01 10.12
N ASP A 57 6.30 -4.84 11.08
CA ASP A 57 5.45 -5.90 11.61
C ASP A 57 4.28 -5.24 12.37
N ALA A 58 3.04 -5.39 11.88
CA ALA A 58 1.89 -4.72 12.50
C ALA A 58 1.56 -5.25 13.92
N SER A 59 2.11 -6.40 14.32
CA SER A 59 1.91 -6.99 15.64
C SER A 59 2.92 -6.46 16.67
N THR A 60 4.19 -6.31 16.27
CA THR A 60 5.27 -5.89 17.19
C THR A 60 5.66 -4.43 17.03
N GLY A 61 5.41 -3.83 15.86
CA GLY A 61 5.87 -2.50 15.47
C GLY A 61 7.34 -2.46 15.03
N ASP A 62 7.99 -3.61 14.82
CA ASP A 62 9.39 -3.65 14.41
C ASP A 62 9.54 -3.32 12.94
N VAL A 63 10.55 -2.51 12.60
CA VAL A 63 10.87 -2.17 11.21
C VAL A 63 11.54 -3.37 10.53
N LEU A 64 10.87 -3.91 9.51
CA LEU A 64 11.35 -5.04 8.69
C LEU A 64 12.15 -4.56 7.47
N LEU A 65 11.70 -3.48 6.83
CA LEU A 65 12.32 -2.90 5.64
C LEU A 65 12.20 -1.38 5.65
N THR A 66 13.12 -0.72 4.96
CA THR A 66 13.07 0.72 4.71
C THR A 66 13.34 1.00 3.25
N GLY A 67 12.75 2.06 2.71
CA GLY A 67 12.94 2.48 1.33
C GLY A 67 12.58 3.94 1.13
N THR A 68 12.51 4.36 -0.12
CA THR A 68 12.07 5.69 -0.53
C THR A 68 11.17 5.61 -1.75
N THR A 69 10.27 6.57 -1.90
CA THR A 69 9.44 6.68 -3.11
C THR A 69 10.22 7.34 -4.25
N ASN A 70 9.90 6.95 -5.48
CA ASN A 70 10.50 7.50 -6.70
C ASN A 70 9.82 8.82 -7.15
N GLU A 71 10.14 9.30 -8.36
CA GLU A 71 9.58 10.54 -8.92
C GLU A 71 8.06 10.50 -9.19
N THR A 72 7.50 9.30 -9.36
CA THR A 72 6.06 9.04 -9.54
C THR A 72 5.35 8.73 -8.22
N GLY A 73 6.07 8.75 -7.10
CA GLY A 73 5.52 8.47 -5.77
C GLY A 73 5.34 6.98 -5.47
N GLU A 74 5.95 6.12 -6.27
CA GLU A 74 5.86 4.67 -6.17
C GLU A 74 7.09 4.08 -5.46
N SER A 75 6.90 2.93 -4.84
CA SER A 75 7.95 2.10 -4.27
C SER A 75 7.58 0.63 -4.39
N VAL A 76 8.56 -0.23 -4.66
CA VAL A 76 8.37 -1.68 -4.77
C VAL A 76 9.41 -2.35 -3.90
N PHE A 77 8.98 -3.33 -3.11
CA PHE A 77 9.88 -4.11 -2.28
C PHE A 77 9.40 -5.56 -2.18
N ALA A 78 10.36 -6.48 -2.08
CA ALA A 78 10.06 -7.89 -1.85
C ALA A 78 9.46 -8.09 -0.46
N ILE A 79 8.54 -9.05 -0.33
CA ILE A 79 7.97 -9.39 0.99
C ILE A 79 9.10 -9.92 1.90
N PRO A 80 9.25 -9.39 3.14
CA PRO A 80 10.30 -9.84 4.05
C PRO A 80 10.25 -11.35 4.29
N GLU A 81 11.41 -12.02 4.33
CA GLU A 81 11.45 -13.47 4.57
C GLU A 81 10.81 -13.89 5.90
N SER A 82 10.93 -13.05 6.93
CA SER A 82 10.29 -13.27 8.24
C SER A 82 8.78 -13.35 8.10
N ALA A 83 8.20 -12.47 7.28
CA ALA A 83 6.78 -12.41 6.98
C ALA A 83 6.33 -13.57 6.07
N LEU A 84 7.20 -14.09 5.19
CA LEU A 84 6.89 -15.28 4.39
C LEU A 84 6.88 -16.57 5.22
N LYS A 85 7.81 -16.71 6.19
CA LYS A 85 7.89 -17.87 7.09
C LYS A 85 6.77 -17.89 8.12
N ASN A 86 6.40 -16.71 8.63
CA ASN A 86 5.30 -16.53 9.56
C ASN A 86 4.43 -15.36 9.10
N PRO A 87 3.36 -15.62 8.33
CA PRO A 87 2.48 -14.58 7.81
C PRO A 87 1.88 -13.70 8.90
N ILE A 88 2.09 -12.40 8.78
CA ILE A 88 1.68 -11.34 9.70
C ILE A 88 1.03 -10.21 8.91
N ASP A 89 0.36 -9.25 9.55
CA ASP A 89 -0.03 -8.04 8.83
C ASP A 89 1.21 -7.13 8.69
N LEU A 90 1.42 -6.54 7.52
CA LEU A 90 2.50 -5.59 7.27
C LEU A 90 1.94 -4.17 7.27
N GLU A 91 2.46 -3.31 8.13
CA GLU A 91 2.13 -1.87 8.12
C GLU A 91 3.18 -1.11 7.33
N ILE A 92 2.76 -0.49 6.23
CA ILE A 92 3.60 0.31 5.36
C ILE A 92 3.37 1.77 5.72
N VAL A 93 4.39 2.43 6.25
CA VAL A 93 4.34 3.82 6.67
C VAL A 93 5.10 4.67 5.66
N VAL A 94 4.46 5.71 5.13
CA VAL A 94 5.10 6.71 4.27
C VAL A 94 5.19 8.03 5.01
N ASN A 95 6.39 8.59 5.06
CA ASN A 95 6.70 9.89 5.60
C ASN A 95 7.11 10.84 4.46
N ALA A 96 6.22 11.76 4.13
CA ALA A 96 6.42 12.76 3.08
C ALA A 96 7.11 14.05 3.58
N GLY A 97 7.63 14.06 4.81
CA GLY A 97 8.29 15.21 5.42
C GLY A 97 7.31 16.22 6.02
N GLU A 98 7.81 17.21 6.77
CA GLU A 98 7.01 18.31 7.38
C GLU A 98 5.80 17.85 8.22
N GLY A 99 5.84 16.64 8.79
CA GLY A 99 4.74 16.06 9.56
C GLY A 99 3.67 15.36 8.72
N HIS A 100 3.85 15.25 7.41
CA HIS A 100 2.99 14.50 6.51
C HIS A 100 3.34 13.01 6.59
N ARG A 101 2.46 12.22 7.21
CA ARG A 101 2.61 10.78 7.36
C ARG A 101 1.29 10.08 7.12
N SER A 102 1.34 8.90 6.50
CA SER A 102 0.19 8.01 6.35
C SER A 102 0.66 6.56 6.31
N SER A 103 -0.24 5.63 6.56
CA SER A 103 0.08 4.20 6.51
C SER A 103 -1.00 3.39 5.80
N TRP A 104 -0.58 2.22 5.32
CA TRP A 104 -1.42 1.22 4.68
C TRP A 104 -1.08 -0.17 5.23
N THR A 105 -2.09 -0.99 5.49
CA THR A 105 -1.87 -2.36 5.99
C THR A 105 -2.09 -3.36 4.86
N VAL A 106 -1.05 -4.12 4.52
CA VAL A 106 -1.17 -5.31 3.69
C VAL A 106 -1.42 -6.51 4.60
N ARG A 107 -2.55 -7.18 4.43
CA ARG A 107 -2.94 -8.28 5.33
C ARG A 107 -2.12 -9.53 5.04
N ALA A 108 -1.82 -10.32 6.07
CA ALA A 108 -1.12 -11.60 5.94
C ALA A 108 -1.72 -12.49 4.83
N LYS A 109 -3.06 -12.54 4.78
CA LYS A 109 -3.82 -13.35 3.81
C LYS A 109 -3.61 -12.95 2.34
N GLU A 110 -3.14 -11.73 2.07
CA GLU A 110 -2.95 -11.23 0.69
C GLU A 110 -1.67 -11.77 0.06
N TYR A 111 -0.72 -12.21 0.88
CA TYR A 111 0.55 -12.78 0.41
C TYR A 111 0.88 -14.15 1.02
N ALA A 112 0.10 -14.64 1.98
CA ALA A 112 0.27 -15.99 2.52
C ALA A 112 0.11 -17.03 1.41
N GLY A 113 1.21 -17.74 1.09
CA GLY A 113 1.26 -18.73 0.01
C GLY A 113 2.09 -18.28 -1.20
N VAL A 114 2.53 -17.03 -1.24
CA VAL A 114 3.56 -16.57 -2.16
C VAL A 114 4.89 -17.19 -1.74
N ALA A 115 5.46 -18.04 -2.59
CA ALA A 115 6.76 -18.66 -2.30
C ALA A 115 7.88 -17.62 -2.44
N ALA A 116 8.80 -17.58 -1.46
CA ALA A 116 9.98 -16.72 -1.52
C ALA A 116 10.82 -17.03 -2.77
N PRO A 117 11.26 -16.02 -3.53
CA PRO A 117 12.24 -16.25 -4.59
C PRO A 117 13.59 -16.58 -3.96
N ALA A 118 14.19 -17.69 -4.39
CA ALA A 118 15.59 -17.97 -4.11
C ALA A 118 16.46 -16.88 -4.73
N THR A 119 17.31 -16.28 -3.92
CA THR A 119 18.16 -15.15 -4.28
C THR A 119 19.16 -15.55 -5.37
N GLU A 120 18.99 -15.07 -6.59
CA GLU A 120 20.09 -15.00 -7.57
C GLU A 120 20.56 -13.55 -7.68
N SER A 121 21.68 -13.31 -7.00
CA SER A 121 22.55 -12.16 -7.19
C SER A 121 23.21 -12.27 -8.56
N THR A 122 22.99 -11.30 -9.43
CA THR A 122 24.04 -10.89 -10.38
C THR A 122 23.89 -9.39 -10.65
N ALA A 123 24.79 -8.63 -10.03
CA ALA A 123 25.16 -7.32 -10.52
C ALA A 123 26.09 -7.51 -11.72
N GLU A 124 25.77 -6.93 -12.88
CA GLU A 124 26.81 -6.44 -13.80
C GLU A 124 26.31 -5.28 -14.66
N THR A 125 27.17 -4.28 -14.74
CA THR A 125 27.08 -3.00 -15.44
C THR A 125 27.53 -3.12 -16.90
N ALA A 126 27.12 -2.14 -17.72
CA ALA A 126 27.79 -1.60 -18.91
C ALA A 126 27.09 -1.81 -20.27
N ALA A 127 26.37 -0.76 -20.69
CA ALA A 127 26.71 0.12 -21.82
C ALA A 127 27.22 -0.50 -23.16
N GLU A 128 26.41 -0.26 -24.19
CA GLU A 128 26.74 0.52 -25.40
C GLU A 128 27.06 -0.20 -26.74
N ALA A 129 26.24 0.22 -27.73
CA ALA A 129 26.46 0.37 -29.18
C ALA A 129 26.55 -0.84 -30.14
N GLY A 130 25.76 -0.74 -31.23
CA GLY A 130 26.29 -1.00 -32.57
C GLY A 130 25.44 -1.86 -33.52
N GLN A 131 24.61 -1.18 -34.33
CA GLN A 131 24.32 -1.42 -35.77
C GLN A 131 23.78 -2.75 -36.30
N ALA A 132 22.55 -2.63 -36.84
CA ALA A 132 22.08 -3.02 -38.18
C ALA A 132 22.96 -3.92 -39.07
N GLU A 133 22.36 -4.96 -39.66
CA GLU A 133 21.91 -4.96 -41.07
C GLU A 133 21.63 -6.39 -41.58
N SER A 134 20.45 -6.55 -42.20
CA SER A 134 20.08 -7.40 -43.34
C SER A 134 20.81 -8.75 -43.58
N ALA A 135 20.04 -9.84 -43.58
CA ALA A 135 19.62 -10.52 -44.82
C ALA A 135 19.16 -11.96 -44.53
N ALA A 136 17.95 -12.28 -44.97
CA ALA A 136 17.53 -13.65 -45.22
C ALA A 136 18.33 -14.26 -46.38
N PRO A 137 18.40 -15.59 -46.46
CA PRO A 137 17.70 -16.21 -47.58
C PRO A 137 16.89 -17.45 -47.22
N ALA A 138 15.97 -17.73 -48.12
CA ALA A 138 14.91 -18.72 -48.05
C ALA A 138 15.37 -20.17 -48.23
N ALA A 139 14.46 -21.04 -47.79
CA ALA A 139 13.97 -22.25 -48.46
C ALA A 139 14.50 -23.64 -48.03
N ALA A 140 13.49 -24.42 -47.61
CA ALA A 140 13.17 -25.79 -48.01
C ALA A 140 13.72 -26.99 -47.22
N SER A 141 12.78 -27.57 -46.47
CA SER A 141 12.36 -28.99 -46.45
C SER A 141 13.36 -30.09 -46.05
N GLY A 142 12.97 -30.81 -44.99
CA GLY A 142 13.48 -32.14 -44.68
C GLY A 142 12.81 -32.72 -43.43
N SER A 143 11.60 -33.26 -43.60
CA SER A 143 10.94 -34.14 -42.61
C SER A 143 11.78 -35.39 -42.37
N THR A 144 11.98 -35.78 -41.11
CA THR A 144 11.98 -37.20 -40.68
C THR A 144 11.99 -37.26 -39.15
N GLY A 145 11.06 -38.03 -38.56
CA GLY A 145 11.13 -38.40 -37.15
C GLY A 145 9.81 -38.39 -36.36
N ALA A 146 8.71 -38.87 -36.95
CA ALA A 146 7.53 -39.23 -36.17
C ALA A 146 7.83 -40.51 -35.38
N ALA A 147 8.10 -40.39 -34.08
CA ALA A 147 8.07 -41.53 -33.15
C ALA A 147 7.96 -41.16 -31.65
N GLN A 148 7.27 -40.09 -31.23
CA GLN A 148 6.84 -39.92 -29.83
C GLN A 148 5.51 -39.14 -29.78
N ALA A 149 4.38 -39.82 -29.97
CA ALA A 149 3.10 -39.20 -30.29
C ALA A 149 2.04 -39.07 -29.18
N PRO A 150 2.21 -39.54 -27.92
CA PRO A 150 1.32 -39.11 -26.85
C PRO A 150 1.96 -38.09 -25.89
N ALA A 151 3.20 -38.31 -25.44
CA ALA A 151 3.83 -37.48 -24.41
C ALA A 151 4.24 -36.07 -24.89
N ALA A 152 4.62 -35.92 -26.17
CA ALA A 152 5.01 -34.62 -26.72
C ALA A 152 3.81 -33.70 -27.02
N VAL A 153 2.63 -34.29 -27.23
CA VAL A 153 1.39 -33.56 -27.48
C VAL A 153 0.79 -33.10 -26.16
N GLU A 154 0.78 -33.97 -25.13
CA GLU A 154 0.39 -33.57 -23.77
C GLU A 154 1.32 -32.51 -23.17
N ALA A 155 2.64 -32.63 -23.36
CA ALA A 155 3.57 -31.61 -22.89
C ALA A 155 3.37 -30.25 -23.59
N LEU A 156 2.93 -30.25 -24.86
CA LEU A 156 2.62 -29.04 -25.61
C LEU A 156 1.30 -28.41 -25.16
N GLU A 157 0.28 -29.23 -24.88
CA GLU A 157 -1.00 -28.79 -24.34
C GLU A 157 -0.84 -28.19 -22.94
N VAL A 158 -0.11 -28.85 -22.04
CA VAL A 158 0.21 -28.32 -20.70
C VAL A 158 1.01 -27.02 -20.78
N ALA A 159 1.98 -26.93 -21.71
CA ALA A 159 2.74 -25.70 -21.91
C ALA A 159 1.91 -24.56 -22.53
N LEU A 160 0.90 -24.89 -23.33
CA LEU A 160 -0.03 -23.92 -23.91
C LEU A 160 -1.03 -23.41 -22.87
N GLU A 161 -1.57 -24.30 -22.03
CA GLU A 161 -2.43 -23.94 -20.90
C GLU A 161 -1.68 -23.03 -19.92
N ALA A 162 -0.46 -23.39 -19.52
CA ALA A 162 0.36 -22.54 -18.65
C ALA A 162 0.66 -21.15 -19.27
N LYS A 163 0.90 -21.09 -20.58
CA LYS A 163 1.08 -19.81 -21.29
C LYS A 163 -0.20 -19.01 -21.40
N LEU A 164 -1.35 -19.68 -21.55
CA LEU A 164 -2.65 -19.05 -21.64
C LEU A 164 -3.05 -18.46 -20.28
N GLU A 165 -2.86 -19.21 -19.19
CA GLU A 165 -3.08 -18.74 -17.82
C GLU A 165 -2.17 -17.55 -17.51
N ALA A 166 -0.87 -17.65 -17.78
CA ALA A 166 0.06 -16.53 -17.56
C ALA A 166 -0.29 -15.29 -18.39
N ALA A 167 -0.74 -15.47 -19.64
CA ALA A 167 -1.19 -14.36 -20.49
C ALA A 167 -2.51 -13.76 -19.99
N LEU A 168 -3.42 -14.60 -19.49
CA LEU A 168 -4.72 -14.18 -18.96
C LEU A 168 -4.57 -13.44 -17.65
N ASP A 169 -3.76 -13.94 -16.72
CA ASP A 169 -3.44 -13.28 -15.44
C ASP A 169 -2.80 -11.92 -15.69
N LYS A 170 -1.80 -11.86 -16.57
CA LYS A 170 -1.17 -10.59 -16.97
C LYS A 170 -2.20 -9.61 -17.55
N LYS A 171 -3.16 -10.08 -18.34
CA LYS A 171 -4.18 -9.22 -18.96
C LYS A 171 -5.29 -8.82 -18.00
N LEU A 172 -5.65 -9.69 -17.06
CA LEU A 172 -6.62 -9.39 -16.00
C LEU A 172 -6.04 -8.36 -15.05
N ASP A 173 -4.79 -8.54 -14.61
CA ASP A 173 -4.14 -7.61 -13.70
C ASP A 173 -3.99 -6.20 -14.30
N GLU A 174 -3.58 -6.13 -15.58
CA GLU A 174 -3.52 -4.88 -16.35
C GLU A 174 -4.88 -4.13 -16.40
N LYS A 175 -6.01 -4.84 -16.31
CA LYS A 175 -7.35 -4.26 -16.36
C LYS A 175 -8.02 -4.05 -15.01
N ILE A 176 -7.68 -4.87 -14.01
CA ILE A 176 -8.26 -4.80 -12.67
C ILE A 176 -7.51 -3.77 -11.82
N SER A 177 -6.19 -3.66 -11.96
CA SER A 177 -5.38 -2.68 -11.23
C SER A 177 -5.95 -1.25 -11.30
N PRO A 178 -6.30 -0.67 -12.47
CA PRO A 178 -6.87 0.67 -12.51
C PRO A 178 -8.25 0.79 -11.83
N LEU A 179 -9.04 -0.28 -11.79
CA LEU A 179 -10.35 -0.28 -11.11
C LEU A 179 -10.20 -0.35 -9.59
N VAL A 180 -9.29 -1.19 -9.09
CA VAL A 180 -8.97 -1.26 -7.67
C VAL A 180 -8.45 0.08 -7.18
N ARG A 181 -7.56 0.73 -7.94
CA ARG A 181 -7.09 2.10 -7.66
C ARG A 181 -8.25 3.10 -7.60
N ALA A 182 -9.19 3.05 -8.54
CA ALA A 182 -10.32 3.96 -8.58
C ALA A 182 -11.28 3.79 -7.38
N VAL A 183 -11.56 2.55 -6.97
CA VAL A 183 -12.41 2.26 -5.81
C VAL A 183 -11.74 2.73 -4.52
N ASN A 184 -10.45 2.42 -4.34
CA ASN A 184 -9.72 2.80 -3.14
C ASN A 184 -9.56 4.32 -3.02
N ARG A 185 -9.40 5.03 -4.13
CA ARG A 185 -9.43 6.50 -4.16
C ARG A 185 -10.74 7.06 -3.58
N MET A 186 -11.88 6.44 -3.90
CA MET A 186 -13.17 6.85 -3.35
C MET A 186 -13.30 6.57 -1.85
N GLU A 187 -12.77 5.43 -1.37
CA GLU A 187 -12.76 5.11 0.06
C GLU A 187 -11.83 6.06 0.85
N MET A 188 -10.70 6.43 0.27
CA MET A 188 -9.72 7.32 0.90
C MET A 188 -10.19 8.77 1.02
N ASP A 189 -11.08 9.23 0.15
CA ASP A 189 -11.70 10.56 0.23
C ASP A 189 -12.76 10.68 1.34
N ALA A 190 -13.20 9.55 1.91
CA ALA A 190 -14.12 9.54 3.03
C ALA A 190 -13.40 9.99 4.32
N GLY A 191 -13.44 11.29 4.59
CA GLY A 191 -13.01 11.86 5.88
C GLY A 191 -13.81 11.33 7.07
N PRO A 192 -13.39 11.66 8.32
CA PRO A 192 -14.13 11.28 9.52
C PRO A 192 -15.59 11.75 9.41
N LYS A 193 -16.53 10.85 9.73
CA LYS A 193 -17.95 11.17 9.57
C LYS A 193 -18.34 12.25 10.58
N MET A 194 -19.20 13.18 10.19
CA MET A 194 -19.70 14.22 11.10
C MET A 194 -20.32 13.62 12.37
N SER A 195 -20.92 12.43 12.26
CA SER A 195 -21.44 11.66 13.40
C SER A 195 -20.39 11.33 14.45
N ASP A 196 -19.15 11.04 14.03
CA ASP A 196 -18.08 10.62 14.93
C ASP A 196 -17.54 11.83 15.72
N ILE A 197 -17.47 12.99 15.06
CA ILE A 197 -17.09 14.26 15.66
C ILE A 197 -18.15 14.69 16.69
N PHE A 198 -19.42 14.77 16.28
CA PHE A 198 -20.50 15.17 17.18
C PHE A 198 -20.75 14.15 18.29
N GLY A 199 -20.59 12.85 18.00
CA GLY A 199 -20.68 11.77 18.97
C GLY A 199 -19.60 11.86 20.05
N GLY A 200 -18.35 12.10 19.65
CA GLY A 200 -17.23 12.32 20.58
C GLY A 200 -17.43 13.55 21.46
N ILE A 201 -17.86 14.67 20.86
CA ILE A 201 -18.20 15.90 21.61
C ILE A 201 -19.35 15.62 22.60
N GLY A 202 -20.41 14.95 22.17
CA GLY A 202 -21.55 14.58 23.02
C GLY A 202 -21.15 13.69 24.20
N TYR A 203 -20.23 12.74 23.99
CA TYR A 203 -19.70 11.88 25.05
C TYR A 203 -18.97 12.67 26.14
N LEU A 204 -18.11 13.63 25.74
CA LEU A 204 -17.39 14.49 26.70
C LEU A 204 -18.35 15.35 27.53
N PHE A 205 -19.33 15.97 26.88
CA PHE A 205 -20.35 16.76 27.59
C PHE A 205 -21.24 15.89 28.48
N GLY A 206 -21.60 14.68 28.04
CA GLY A 206 -22.38 13.73 28.83
C GLY A 206 -21.65 13.31 30.11
N LEU A 207 -20.36 12.97 30.01
CA LEU A 207 -19.55 12.58 31.17
C LEU A 207 -19.34 13.76 32.15
N ALA A 208 -19.06 14.95 31.61
CA ALA A 208 -18.95 16.16 32.42
C ALA A 208 -20.26 16.51 33.15
N GLY A 209 -21.39 16.37 32.47
CA GLY A 209 -22.72 16.57 33.03
C GLY A 209 -23.03 15.58 34.16
N LEU A 210 -22.69 14.30 33.98
CA LEU A 210 -22.89 13.26 35.00
C LEU A 210 -22.05 13.54 36.26
N LEU A 211 -20.78 13.94 36.09
CA LEU A 211 -19.91 14.33 37.20
C LEU A 211 -20.43 15.56 37.94
N ALA A 212 -20.91 16.57 37.20
CA ALA A 212 -21.50 17.78 37.78
C ALA A 212 -22.78 17.46 38.57
N TYR A 213 -23.63 16.57 38.04
CA TYR A 213 -24.85 16.11 38.71
C TYR A 213 -24.54 15.31 39.99
N ALA A 214 -23.60 14.37 39.94
CA ALA A 214 -23.17 13.64 41.12
C ALA A 214 -22.55 14.55 42.20
N LYS A 215 -21.81 15.58 41.78
CA LYS A 215 -21.23 16.59 42.68
C LYS A 215 -22.28 17.53 43.28
N SER A 216 -23.33 17.90 42.54
CA SER A 216 -24.40 18.74 43.06
C SER A 216 -25.22 18.01 44.14
N ARG A 217 -25.38 16.69 44.00
CA ARG A 217 -26.06 15.81 44.98
C ARG A 217 -25.27 15.57 46.26
N LYS A 218 -23.94 15.73 46.26
CA LYS A 218 -23.09 15.60 47.46
C LYS A 218 -23.01 16.87 48.31
N LYS A 219 -23.51 18.00 47.78
CA LYS A 219 -23.43 19.32 48.44
C LYS A 219 -24.79 19.78 49.01
N GLN A 220 -25.82 18.93 48.88
CA GLN A 220 -27.05 18.98 49.67
C GLN A 220 -27.00 17.86 50.70
#